data_AF-A0A4Q5QRX8-F1
#
_entry.id   AF-A0A4Q5QRX8-F1
#
_cell.length_a   1.000
_cell.length_b   1.000
_cell.length_c   1.000
_cell.angle_alpha   90.00
_cell.angle_beta   90.00
_cell.angle_gamma   90.00
#
_symmetry.space_group_name_H-M   'P 1'
#
loop_
_entity.id
_entity.type
_entity.pdbx_description
1 polymer ?
#
loop_
_entity_poly.entity_id
_entity_poly.type
_entity_poly.pdbx_seq_one_letter_code
_entity_poly.pdbx_strand_id
1 'polypeptide(L)'
;PLPPPDAKMQQFISKLMQQMTPEEKIGQLNLVSVGFTVTGPVVSEGVDAKIAKGLVGGVLNTFTPVAARKLQEMAVSQSRLHIPLILGFDVIHGHRTILPIPLGLAATWDMPAIERGAHIAGQEAAADGINWVYSPMVDIARDPRWGRVAEGAGEDPYLGSQIARAMVHGYQGPTNDMTRPDNVMACLKHFALYGAVEAGRDYNTTDMSRQRMYNEYLPPYKAAVDAGVGSVMSSFNDVNGIPATANKWLMTDLLRKQWGFLGFVATDYTAINELEAHGLGDDKKVSELALNAGIDMDMVGEIFLNNLAKNVKEGTVKQADVDQACRRVLEAKYRLGLFQDPYRGVSEARAKQVLMQPAFVQAARDIARRSLVLLKNDNQTLPLKNTANIAVIGPLADRPLDMIGNWSGAGDGKQAISILQGIKNVGGATIRVTYA
;
A
#
# COMPACT_ATOMS: atom_id res chain seq x y z
N PRO A 1 15.27 -10.46 -3.36
CA PRO A 1 15.10 -10.11 -1.93
C PRO A 1 15.69 -8.71 -1.67
N LEU A 2 15.24 -8.04 -0.59
CA LEU A 2 15.76 -6.73 -0.23
C LEU A 2 17.22 -6.90 0.21
N PRO A 3 18.19 -6.14 -0.33
CA PRO A 3 19.59 -6.36 0.00
C PRO A 3 19.88 -5.97 1.45
N PRO A 4 20.78 -6.68 2.15
CA PRO A 4 21.18 -6.30 3.51
C PRO A 4 21.76 -4.88 3.55
N PRO A 5 21.64 -4.17 4.69
CA PRO A 5 22.25 -2.86 4.84
C PRO A 5 23.75 -2.88 4.56
N ASP A 6 24.22 -2.04 3.63
CA ASP A 6 25.64 -1.89 3.37
C ASP A 6 26.34 -1.09 4.50
N ALA A 7 27.68 -1.10 4.51
CA ALA A 7 28.46 -0.43 5.55
C ALA A 7 28.22 1.09 5.61
N LYS A 8 27.90 1.73 4.48
CA LYS A 8 27.66 3.18 4.43
C LYS A 8 26.33 3.53 5.11
N MET A 9 25.28 2.80 4.79
CA MET A 9 23.98 2.95 5.45
C MET A 9 24.07 2.63 6.93
N GLN A 10 24.71 1.51 7.30
CA GLN A 10 24.88 1.13 8.70
C GLN A 10 25.59 2.23 9.51
N GLN A 11 26.69 2.78 8.97
CA GLN A 11 27.44 3.85 9.63
C GLN A 11 26.62 5.14 9.74
N PHE A 12 25.95 5.55 8.65
CA PHE A 12 25.12 6.75 8.64
C PHE A 12 23.99 6.68 9.68
N ILE A 13 23.21 5.59 9.65
CA ILE A 13 22.05 5.41 10.54
C ILE A 13 22.49 5.30 12.00
N SER A 14 23.60 4.62 12.27
CA SER A 14 24.12 4.52 13.65
C SER A 14 24.55 5.88 14.20
N LYS A 15 25.21 6.73 13.39
CA LYS A 15 25.58 8.09 13.79
C LYS A 15 24.36 8.99 13.99
N LEU A 16 23.33 8.83 13.16
CA LEU A 16 22.07 9.57 13.32
C LEU A 16 21.37 9.17 14.62
N MET A 17 21.21 7.87 14.87
CA MET A 17 20.54 7.35 16.07
C MET A 17 21.26 7.69 17.38
N GLN A 18 22.58 7.86 17.37
CA GLN A 18 23.35 8.33 18.54
C GLN A 18 23.00 9.77 18.94
N GLN A 19 22.51 10.58 18.00
CA GLN A 19 22.09 11.96 18.25
C GLN A 19 20.62 12.06 18.68
N MET A 20 19.83 11.01 18.53
CA MET A 20 18.39 11.02 18.78
C MET A 20 18.07 10.84 20.26
N THR A 21 17.10 11.60 20.76
CA THR A 21 16.48 11.34 22.06
C THR A 21 15.55 10.11 21.97
N PRO A 22 15.18 9.48 23.11
CA PRO A 22 14.19 8.41 23.11
C PRO A 22 12.86 8.82 22.44
N GLU A 23 12.42 10.06 22.66
CA GLU A 23 11.17 10.60 22.10
C GLU A 23 11.25 10.74 20.58
N GLU A 24 12.39 11.17 20.03
CA GLU A 24 12.57 11.25 18.57
C GLU A 24 12.63 9.87 17.93
N LYS A 25 13.19 8.86 18.62
CA LYS A 25 13.17 7.47 18.15
C LYS A 25 11.75 6.92 18.11
N ILE A 26 10.96 7.17 19.15
CA ILE A 26 9.53 6.83 19.18
C ILE A 26 8.77 7.62 18.10
N GLY A 27 9.13 8.88 17.88
CA GLY A 27 8.58 9.73 16.83
C GLY A 27 8.73 9.15 15.43
N GLN A 28 9.83 8.44 15.15
CA GLN A 28 10.01 7.72 13.87
C GLN A 28 9.00 6.58 13.68
N LEU A 29 8.41 6.06 14.74
CA LEU A 29 7.43 4.97 14.67
C LEU A 29 6.01 5.50 14.46
N ASN A 30 5.81 6.82 14.46
CA ASN A 30 4.50 7.42 14.32
C ASN A 30 4.17 7.72 12.85
N LEU A 31 3.04 7.23 12.36
CA LEU A 31 2.53 7.47 11.01
C LEU A 31 1.15 8.13 11.10
N VAL A 32 1.06 9.41 10.75
CA VAL A 32 -0.18 10.19 10.92
C VAL A 32 -0.89 10.44 9.61
N SER A 33 -2.22 10.55 9.66
CA SER A 33 -3.02 10.91 8.48
C SER A 33 -3.13 12.43 8.37
N VAL A 34 -2.82 13.00 7.21
CA VAL A 34 -3.17 14.39 6.89
C VAL A 34 -4.00 14.37 5.62
N GLY A 35 -5.14 15.07 5.62
CA GLY A 35 -6.22 14.76 4.70
C GLY A 35 -6.18 15.50 3.36
N PHE A 36 -6.22 14.73 2.27
CA PHE A 36 -7.04 14.96 1.06
C PHE A 36 -8.08 13.83 0.83
N THR A 37 -7.84 12.62 1.37
CA THR A 37 -8.69 11.43 1.20
C THR A 37 -9.00 10.79 2.56
N VAL A 38 -10.25 10.32 2.77
CA VAL A 38 -10.69 9.64 4.00
C VAL A 38 -10.74 8.14 3.74
N THR A 39 -9.78 7.39 4.28
CA THR A 39 -9.76 5.90 4.25
C THR A 39 -10.16 5.26 5.58
N GLY A 40 -10.32 6.07 6.64
CA GLY A 40 -10.75 5.69 7.99
C GLY A 40 -11.11 6.93 8.82
N PRO A 41 -11.47 6.79 10.11
CA PRO A 41 -11.82 7.93 10.98
C PRO A 41 -10.66 8.95 11.11
N VAL A 42 -10.96 10.25 11.00
CA VAL A 42 -9.95 11.32 11.19
C VAL A 42 -9.70 11.51 12.69
N VAL A 43 -8.52 11.10 13.17
CA VAL A 43 -8.15 11.19 14.59
C VAL A 43 -6.83 11.92 14.83
N SER A 44 -6.06 12.24 13.78
CA SER A 44 -4.76 12.92 13.94
C SER A 44 -4.94 14.43 14.12
N GLU A 45 -4.53 14.96 15.27
CA GLU A 45 -4.54 16.39 15.59
C GLU A 45 -3.12 16.96 15.79
N GLY A 46 -2.95 18.27 15.53
CA GLY A 46 -1.71 19.00 15.82
C GLY A 46 -0.49 18.52 15.02
N VAL A 47 -0.70 17.96 13.83
CA VAL A 47 0.34 17.29 13.03
C VAL A 47 1.54 18.20 12.72
N ASP A 48 1.31 19.44 12.30
CA ASP A 48 2.39 20.38 11.97
C ASP A 48 3.36 20.59 13.16
N ALA A 49 2.81 20.76 14.36
CA ALA A 49 3.61 20.92 15.57
C ALA A 49 4.38 19.63 15.94
N LYS A 50 3.82 18.45 15.67
CA LYS A 50 4.49 17.16 15.90
C LYS A 50 5.63 16.94 14.90
N ILE A 51 5.45 17.32 13.62
CA ILE A 51 6.51 17.26 12.60
C ILE A 51 7.68 18.16 13.02
N ALA A 52 7.41 19.41 13.40
CA ALA A 52 8.45 20.34 13.87
C ALA A 52 9.20 19.85 15.13
N LYS A 53 8.57 18.99 15.95
CA LYS A 53 9.19 18.37 17.13
C LYS A 53 9.90 17.04 16.84
N GLY A 54 9.90 16.54 15.59
CA GLY A 54 10.48 15.25 15.24
C GLY A 54 9.67 14.04 15.73
N LEU A 55 8.36 14.23 15.99
CA LEU A 55 7.45 13.21 16.53
C LEU A 55 6.62 12.49 15.45
N VAL A 56 7.04 12.60 14.18
CA VAL A 56 6.37 11.99 13.02
C VAL A 56 7.41 11.33 12.13
N GLY A 57 7.26 10.03 11.89
CA GLY A 57 8.12 9.25 11.01
C GLY A 57 7.63 9.28 9.56
N GLY A 58 6.32 9.32 9.36
CA GLY A 58 5.70 9.40 8.06
C GLY A 58 4.29 9.98 8.12
N VAL A 59 3.76 10.29 6.95
CA VAL A 59 2.42 10.85 6.76
C VAL A 59 1.71 10.06 5.66
N LEU A 60 0.40 9.86 5.79
CA LEU A 60 -0.42 9.25 4.75
C LEU A 60 -1.59 10.13 4.29
N ASN A 61 -2.24 9.71 3.20
CA ASN A 61 -3.47 10.30 2.65
C ASN A 61 -3.35 11.75 2.12
N THR A 62 -2.11 12.17 1.82
CA THR A 62 -1.82 13.43 1.17
C THR A 62 -0.90 13.26 -0.02
N PHE A 63 -1.33 13.82 -1.16
CA PHE A 63 -0.59 13.89 -2.40
C PHE A 63 -0.67 15.31 -2.97
N THR A 64 -0.07 15.53 -4.14
CA THR A 64 0.27 16.80 -4.82
C THR A 64 1.69 17.28 -4.52
N PRO A 65 2.42 17.81 -5.52
CA PRO A 65 3.79 18.28 -5.32
C PRO A 65 3.87 19.40 -4.29
N VAL A 66 2.87 20.28 -4.25
CA VAL A 66 2.83 21.42 -3.31
C VAL A 66 2.68 20.90 -1.87
N ALA A 67 1.73 20.00 -1.62
CA ALA A 67 1.50 19.47 -0.28
C ALA A 67 2.69 18.62 0.21
N ALA A 68 3.19 17.71 -0.64
CA ALA A 68 4.34 16.87 -0.33
C ALA A 68 5.58 17.71 0.00
N ARG A 69 5.88 18.74 -0.80
CA ARG A 69 7.01 19.64 -0.53
C ARG A 69 6.82 20.43 0.75
N LYS A 70 5.60 20.92 1.06
CA LYS A 70 5.33 21.65 2.30
C LYS A 70 5.58 20.78 3.53
N LEU A 71 5.07 19.54 3.54
CA LEU A 71 5.28 18.60 4.63
C LEU A 71 6.77 18.29 4.81
N GLN A 72 7.46 18.05 3.70
CA GLN A 72 8.89 17.74 3.76
C GLN A 72 9.72 18.94 4.22
N GLU A 73 9.43 20.14 3.72
CA GLU A 73 10.05 21.40 4.15
C GLU A 73 9.93 21.57 5.66
N MET A 74 8.76 21.30 6.23
CA MET A 74 8.54 21.40 7.68
C MET A 74 9.46 20.44 8.46
N ALA A 75 9.55 19.19 8.02
CA ALA A 75 10.41 18.19 8.65
C ALA A 75 11.89 18.57 8.55
N VAL A 76 12.36 19.00 7.37
CA VAL A 76 13.78 19.29 7.14
C VAL A 76 14.23 20.67 7.60
N SER A 77 13.35 21.66 7.73
CA SER A 77 13.73 23.02 8.14
C SER A 77 13.45 23.34 9.62
N GLN A 78 12.46 22.68 10.23
CA GLN A 78 11.99 23.04 11.57
C GLN A 78 12.35 22.01 12.64
N SER A 79 12.51 20.73 12.29
CA SER A 79 12.88 19.70 13.26
C SER A 79 14.37 19.73 13.60
N ARG A 80 14.72 19.37 14.84
CA ARG A 80 16.09 19.44 15.38
C ARG A 80 17.12 18.64 14.59
N LEU A 81 16.74 17.46 14.08
CA LEU A 81 17.62 16.55 13.35
C LEU A 81 17.35 16.52 11.84
N HIS A 82 16.41 17.32 11.35
CA HIS A 82 16.09 17.46 9.93
C HIS A 82 15.77 16.12 9.23
N ILE A 83 15.19 15.15 9.96
CA ILE A 83 14.90 13.82 9.43
C ILE A 83 13.68 13.92 8.49
N PRO A 84 13.79 13.50 7.21
CA PRO A 84 12.69 13.57 6.24
C PRO A 84 11.54 12.62 6.61
N LEU A 85 10.34 12.91 6.10
CA LEU A 85 9.15 12.06 6.22
C LEU A 85 9.09 11.02 5.09
N ILE A 86 8.49 9.86 5.37
CA ILE A 86 7.95 8.97 4.35
C ILE A 86 6.51 9.43 4.04
N LEU A 87 6.13 9.48 2.76
CA LEU A 87 4.80 9.89 2.30
C LEU A 87 4.09 8.69 1.67
N GLY A 88 3.08 8.19 2.37
CA GLY A 88 2.34 6.96 2.08
C GLY A 88 0.98 7.20 1.43
N PHE A 89 0.57 6.35 0.48
CA PHE A 89 -0.76 6.40 -0.11
C PHE A 89 -1.23 5.04 -0.66
N ASP A 90 -2.55 4.82 -0.70
CA ASP A 90 -3.17 3.68 -1.36
C ASP A 90 -3.16 3.85 -2.88
N VAL A 91 -2.06 3.41 -3.51
CA VAL A 91 -1.91 3.33 -4.98
C VAL A 91 -2.10 1.87 -5.40
N ILE A 92 -3.36 1.43 -5.45
CA ILE A 92 -3.72 0.00 -5.56
C ILE A 92 -3.65 -0.51 -6.99
N HIS A 93 -4.31 0.18 -7.93
CA HIS A 93 -4.34 -0.19 -9.34
C HIS A 93 -4.19 1.04 -10.25
N GLY A 94 -3.44 2.03 -9.79
CA GLY A 94 -3.23 3.29 -10.49
C GLY A 94 -3.14 4.45 -9.51
N HIS A 95 -2.56 5.57 -9.95
CA HIS A 95 -2.55 6.83 -9.20
C HIS A 95 -3.55 7.81 -9.82
N ARG A 96 -3.22 8.39 -10.99
CA ARG A 96 -4.16 9.19 -11.81
C ARG A 96 -4.67 8.38 -13.00
N THR A 97 -3.77 7.66 -13.67
CA THR A 97 -4.11 6.67 -14.69
C THR A 97 -4.57 5.40 -13.98
N ILE A 98 -5.87 5.14 -13.99
CA ILE A 98 -6.48 3.99 -13.32
C ILE A 98 -6.52 2.77 -14.27
N LEU A 99 -6.01 1.63 -13.79
CA LEU A 99 -6.06 0.33 -14.45
C LEU A 99 -7.31 -0.45 -13.98
N PRO A 100 -7.58 -1.68 -14.50
CA PRO A 100 -8.59 -2.54 -13.88
C PRO A 100 -8.27 -2.79 -12.40
N ILE A 101 -9.30 -3.04 -11.58
CA ILE A 101 -9.12 -3.50 -10.20
C ILE A 101 -8.19 -4.73 -10.16
N PRO A 102 -7.42 -4.96 -9.08
CA PRO A 102 -6.44 -6.05 -9.02
C PRO A 102 -6.98 -7.43 -9.41
N LEU A 103 -8.21 -7.77 -9.02
CA LEU A 103 -8.83 -9.03 -9.42
C LEU A 103 -9.02 -9.14 -10.94
N GLY A 104 -9.37 -8.03 -11.60
CA GLY A 104 -9.44 -7.94 -13.05
C GLY A 104 -8.05 -7.98 -13.70
N LEU A 105 -7.06 -7.29 -13.12
CA LEU A 105 -5.67 -7.38 -13.59
C LEU A 105 -5.14 -8.82 -13.53
N ALA A 106 -5.47 -9.57 -12.47
CA ALA A 106 -5.08 -10.97 -12.34
C ALA A 106 -5.62 -11.84 -13.47
N ALA A 107 -6.82 -11.53 -13.99
CA ALA A 107 -7.42 -12.23 -15.12
C ALA A 107 -6.68 -12.04 -16.45
N THR A 108 -5.68 -11.15 -16.53
CA THR A 108 -4.79 -11.05 -17.68
C THR A 108 -3.83 -12.24 -17.80
N TRP A 109 -3.46 -12.87 -16.67
CA TRP A 109 -2.38 -13.87 -16.58
C TRP A 109 -1.04 -13.39 -17.18
N ASP A 110 -0.86 -12.08 -17.32
CA ASP A 110 0.24 -11.44 -18.03
C ASP A 110 1.09 -10.64 -17.04
N MET A 111 2.11 -11.28 -16.47
CA MET A 111 2.98 -10.66 -15.47
C MET A 111 3.70 -9.40 -15.99
N PRO A 112 4.22 -9.37 -17.23
CA PRO A 112 4.72 -8.13 -17.83
C PRO A 112 3.69 -6.99 -17.88
N ALA A 113 2.42 -7.27 -18.15
CA ALA A 113 1.35 -6.26 -18.13
C ALA A 113 1.12 -5.70 -16.72
N ILE A 114 1.08 -6.59 -15.72
CA ILE A 114 0.87 -6.24 -14.31
C ILE A 114 2.04 -5.42 -13.78
N GLU A 115 3.28 -5.86 -14.03
CA GLU A 115 4.49 -5.12 -13.67
C GLU A 115 4.51 -3.73 -14.31
N ARG A 116 4.15 -3.63 -15.60
CA ARG A 116 4.03 -2.35 -16.30
C ARG A 116 2.96 -1.45 -15.67
N GLY A 117 1.83 -2.02 -15.24
CA GLY A 117 0.77 -1.28 -14.55
C GLY A 117 1.23 -0.71 -13.22
N ALA A 118 1.87 -1.52 -12.38
CA ALA A 118 2.48 -1.08 -11.12
C ALA A 118 3.56 -0.01 -11.35
N HIS A 119 4.38 -0.17 -12.40
CA HIS A 119 5.38 0.83 -12.75
C HIS A 119 4.78 2.17 -13.13
N ILE A 120 3.75 2.20 -13.98
CA ILE A 120 3.01 3.43 -14.32
C ILE A 120 2.46 4.10 -13.07
N ALA A 121 1.81 3.32 -12.20
CA ALA A 121 1.23 3.82 -10.97
C ALA A 121 2.29 4.38 -10.01
N GLY A 122 3.44 3.70 -9.87
CA GLY A 122 4.59 4.15 -9.10
C GLY A 122 5.20 5.44 -9.64
N GLN A 123 5.36 5.57 -10.95
CA GLN A 123 5.89 6.79 -11.57
C GLN A 123 5.00 8.01 -11.32
N GLU A 124 3.69 7.85 -11.49
CA GLU A 124 2.74 8.92 -11.23
C GLU A 124 2.70 9.30 -9.74
N ALA A 125 2.66 8.31 -8.85
CA ALA A 125 2.71 8.51 -7.41
C ALA A 125 3.98 9.27 -6.99
N ALA A 126 5.15 8.86 -7.50
CA ALA A 126 6.42 9.53 -7.25
C ALA A 126 6.45 10.98 -7.77
N ALA A 127 5.84 11.24 -8.93
CA ALA A 127 5.73 12.59 -9.48
C ALA A 127 4.81 13.48 -8.64
N ASP A 128 3.80 12.90 -7.99
CA ASP A 128 2.83 13.59 -7.13
C ASP A 128 3.27 13.68 -5.65
N GLY A 129 4.50 13.25 -5.33
CA GLY A 129 5.12 13.38 -4.02
C GLY A 129 5.04 12.16 -3.10
N ILE A 130 4.42 11.06 -3.54
CA ILE A 130 4.32 9.81 -2.79
C ILE A 130 5.60 8.99 -2.98
N ASN A 131 6.12 8.42 -1.90
CA ASN A 131 7.34 7.60 -1.95
C ASN A 131 7.17 6.21 -1.31
N TRP A 132 5.98 5.93 -0.77
CA TRP A 132 5.58 4.64 -0.22
C TRP A 132 4.15 4.33 -0.61
N VAL A 133 3.89 3.15 -1.18
CA VAL A 133 2.56 2.75 -1.64
C VAL A 133 2.07 1.53 -0.86
N TYR A 134 0.80 1.57 -0.44
CA TYR A 134 0.15 0.48 0.29
C TYR A 134 -0.34 -0.64 -0.64
N SER A 135 0.60 -1.20 -1.42
CA SER A 135 0.37 -2.20 -2.47
C SER A 135 1.62 -3.07 -2.66
N PRO A 136 1.50 -4.37 -2.99
CA PRO A 136 0.26 -5.08 -3.32
C PRO A 136 -0.50 -5.67 -2.13
N MET A 137 -1.83 -5.73 -2.26
CA MET A 137 -2.68 -6.64 -1.48
C MET A 137 -2.61 -8.03 -2.13
N VAL A 138 -2.25 -9.06 -1.35
CA VAL A 138 -2.02 -10.43 -1.88
C VAL A 138 -2.76 -11.51 -1.08
N ASP A 139 -3.80 -11.11 -0.34
CA ASP A 139 -4.57 -12.02 0.48
C ASP A 139 -5.29 -13.04 -0.43
N ILE A 140 -5.03 -14.33 -0.20
CA ILE A 140 -5.82 -15.39 -0.83
C ILE A 140 -7.22 -15.37 -0.23
N ALA A 141 -8.22 -15.35 -1.10
CA ALA A 141 -9.62 -15.39 -0.70
C ALA A 141 -10.36 -16.46 -1.50
N ARG A 142 -11.21 -17.21 -0.79
CA ARG A 142 -12.09 -18.24 -1.36
C ARG A 142 -13.56 -17.99 -1.01
N ASP A 143 -13.82 -16.80 -0.48
CA ASP A 143 -15.15 -16.36 -0.12
C ASP A 143 -15.50 -15.10 -0.91
N PRO A 144 -16.30 -15.21 -1.98
CA PRO A 144 -16.65 -14.07 -2.82
C PRO A 144 -17.57 -13.06 -2.12
N ARG A 145 -18.05 -13.34 -0.90
CA ARG A 145 -18.82 -12.38 -0.09
C ARG A 145 -17.94 -11.26 0.45
N TRP A 146 -16.64 -11.51 0.61
CA TRP A 146 -15.71 -10.51 1.13
C TRP A 146 -15.41 -9.45 0.07
N GLY A 147 -15.81 -8.20 0.30
CA GLY A 147 -15.67 -7.13 -0.70
C GLY A 147 -14.23 -6.87 -1.17
N ARG A 148 -13.23 -7.21 -0.35
CA ARG A 148 -11.82 -7.00 -0.66
C ARG A 148 -11.23 -8.07 -1.59
N VAL A 149 -12.01 -9.06 -2.05
CA VAL A 149 -11.57 -9.92 -3.18
C VAL A 149 -11.20 -9.09 -4.41
N ALA A 150 -11.81 -7.91 -4.58
CA ALA A 150 -11.49 -6.96 -5.64
C ALA A 150 -10.03 -6.46 -5.62
N GLU A 151 -9.39 -6.42 -4.45
CA GLU A 151 -8.02 -5.93 -4.24
C GLU A 151 -6.94 -7.01 -4.42
N GLY A 152 -7.34 -8.29 -4.37
CA GLY A 152 -6.44 -9.42 -4.46
C GLY A 152 -6.33 -10.01 -5.86
N ALA A 153 -5.66 -11.17 -5.93
CA ALA A 153 -5.37 -11.90 -7.16
C ALA A 153 -6.15 -13.22 -7.30
N GLY A 154 -7.27 -13.35 -6.57
CA GLY A 154 -8.11 -14.56 -6.54
C GLY A 154 -7.66 -15.61 -5.52
N GLU A 155 -7.90 -16.87 -5.84
CA GLU A 155 -7.83 -17.99 -4.88
C GLU A 155 -6.56 -18.85 -4.96
N ASP A 156 -5.74 -18.67 -6.01
CA ASP A 156 -4.61 -19.54 -6.30
C ASP A 156 -3.28 -18.99 -5.74
N PRO A 157 -2.57 -19.73 -4.86
CA PRO A 157 -1.31 -19.28 -4.28
C PRO A 157 -0.21 -19.08 -5.32
N TYR A 158 -0.19 -19.85 -6.42
CA TYR A 158 0.85 -19.73 -7.43
C TYR A 158 0.69 -18.44 -8.24
N LEU A 159 -0.48 -18.19 -8.81
CA LEU A 159 -0.80 -16.97 -9.54
C LEU A 159 -0.63 -15.74 -8.63
N GLY A 160 -1.17 -15.79 -7.41
CA GLY A 160 -0.99 -14.72 -6.43
C GLY A 160 0.47 -14.43 -6.13
N SER A 161 1.32 -15.47 -6.06
CA SER A 161 2.76 -15.32 -5.90
C SER A 161 3.46 -14.70 -7.11
N GLN A 162 3.05 -15.01 -8.34
CA GLN A 162 3.63 -14.40 -9.54
C GLN A 162 3.26 -12.90 -9.60
N ILE A 163 2.00 -12.58 -9.31
CA ILE A 163 1.48 -11.21 -9.30
C ILE A 163 2.17 -10.39 -8.20
N ALA A 164 2.35 -10.96 -7.01
CA ALA A 164 3.08 -10.31 -5.91
C ALA A 164 4.48 -9.85 -6.34
N ARG A 165 5.23 -10.70 -7.07
CA ARG A 165 6.57 -10.35 -7.60
C ARG A 165 6.49 -9.24 -8.64
N ALA A 166 5.59 -9.38 -9.61
CA ALA A 166 5.39 -8.39 -10.67
C ALA A 166 5.05 -6.99 -10.12
N MET A 167 4.15 -6.94 -9.13
CA MET A 167 3.77 -5.68 -8.48
C MET A 167 4.94 -5.06 -7.71
N VAL A 168 5.67 -5.85 -6.89
CA VAL A 168 6.84 -5.35 -6.14
C VAL A 168 7.92 -4.81 -7.08
N HIS A 169 8.25 -5.54 -8.15
CA HIS A 169 9.24 -5.08 -9.13
C HIS A 169 8.77 -3.85 -9.90
N GLY A 170 7.49 -3.75 -10.23
CA GLY A 170 6.94 -2.59 -10.93
C GLY A 170 7.07 -1.31 -10.10
N TYR A 171 6.76 -1.37 -8.79
CA TYR A 171 6.88 -0.22 -7.90
C TYR A 171 8.32 0.14 -7.54
N GLN A 172 9.13 -0.86 -7.13
CA GLN A 172 10.47 -0.64 -6.57
C GLN A 172 11.59 -0.66 -7.63
N GLY A 173 11.25 -1.01 -8.86
CA GLY A 173 12.17 -1.31 -9.94
C GLY A 173 12.74 -2.74 -9.86
N PRO A 174 13.19 -3.30 -10.99
CA PRO A 174 13.65 -4.70 -11.09
C PRO A 174 14.92 -4.99 -10.27
N THR A 175 15.68 -3.95 -9.92
CA THR A 175 16.90 -4.05 -9.10
C THR A 175 16.67 -3.64 -7.64
N ASN A 176 15.43 -3.33 -7.24
CA ASN A 176 15.07 -2.72 -5.95
C ASN A 176 15.85 -1.43 -5.63
N ASP A 177 16.29 -0.70 -6.67
CA ASP A 177 16.88 0.62 -6.50
C ASP A 177 15.78 1.68 -6.36
N MET A 178 15.34 1.87 -5.13
CA MET A 178 14.30 2.84 -4.77
C MET A 178 14.81 4.28 -4.69
N THR A 179 16.09 4.54 -4.94
CA THR A 179 16.62 5.92 -5.01
C THR A 179 16.22 6.61 -6.32
N ARG A 180 15.97 5.84 -7.37
CA ARG A 180 15.56 6.37 -8.68
C ARG A 180 14.24 7.13 -8.58
N PRO A 181 14.08 8.29 -9.25
CA PRO A 181 12.95 9.18 -9.06
C PRO A 181 11.60 8.59 -9.52
N ASP A 182 11.63 7.55 -10.35
CA ASP A 182 10.49 6.80 -10.89
C ASP A 182 10.02 5.65 -9.98
N ASN A 183 10.79 5.29 -8.95
CA ASN A 183 10.51 4.17 -8.08
C ASN A 183 10.01 4.62 -6.69
N VAL A 184 9.06 3.85 -6.16
CA VAL A 184 8.46 4.00 -4.83
C VAL A 184 8.63 2.71 -4.04
N MET A 185 8.60 2.80 -2.71
CA MET A 185 8.63 1.60 -1.86
C MET A 185 7.26 0.94 -1.84
N ALA A 186 7.22 -0.38 -2.05
CA ALA A 186 6.00 -1.17 -1.97
C ALA A 186 5.73 -1.63 -0.52
N CYS A 187 4.46 -1.92 -0.23
CA CYS A 187 3.99 -2.45 1.05
C CYS A 187 3.11 -3.67 0.81
N LEU A 188 3.63 -4.83 1.19
CA LEU A 188 2.88 -6.07 1.17
C LEU A 188 1.74 -6.01 2.20
N LYS A 189 0.49 -6.25 1.78
CA LYS A 189 -0.65 -6.31 2.70
C LYS A 189 -1.64 -7.45 2.38
N HIS A 190 -2.47 -7.89 3.33
CA HIS A 190 -2.45 -7.57 4.76
C HIS A 190 -1.92 -8.80 5.51
N PHE A 191 -0.77 -8.68 6.15
CA PHE A 191 -0.07 -9.82 6.74
C PHE A 191 -0.71 -10.21 8.09
N ALA A 192 -1.45 -11.31 8.20
CA ALA A 192 -1.68 -12.35 7.18
C ALA A 192 -3.07 -13.01 7.29
N LEU A 193 -3.40 -13.78 6.24
CA LEU A 193 -4.56 -14.67 6.16
C LEU A 193 -5.91 -13.97 6.07
N TYR A 194 -5.91 -12.66 5.84
CA TYR A 194 -7.09 -11.83 6.01
C TYR A 194 -8.26 -12.23 5.09
N GLY A 195 -7.99 -12.75 3.90
CA GLY A 195 -9.03 -13.25 2.99
C GLY A 195 -9.75 -14.53 3.45
N ALA A 196 -9.43 -15.08 4.63
CA ALA A 196 -10.10 -16.23 5.24
C ALA A 196 -11.07 -15.86 6.36
N VAL A 197 -11.45 -14.57 6.49
CA VAL A 197 -12.44 -14.12 7.47
C VAL A 197 -13.74 -14.94 7.41
N GLU A 198 -14.23 -15.32 8.58
CA GLU A 198 -15.45 -16.13 8.70
C GLU A 198 -16.65 -15.46 8.02
N ALA A 199 -17.38 -16.28 7.25
CA ALA A 199 -18.56 -15.89 6.48
C ALA A 199 -18.34 -14.76 5.47
N GLY A 200 -17.09 -14.48 5.10
CA GLY A 200 -16.73 -13.39 4.18
C GLY A 200 -17.06 -12.01 4.72
N ARG A 201 -17.25 -11.87 6.04
CA ARG A 201 -17.51 -10.60 6.69
C ARG A 201 -16.18 -9.93 7.00
N ASP A 202 -15.99 -8.71 6.51
CA ASP A 202 -14.76 -7.97 6.72
C ASP A 202 -14.41 -7.85 8.21
N TYR A 203 -13.11 -7.86 8.54
CA TYR A 203 -12.54 -7.82 9.91
C TYR A 203 -12.86 -9.03 10.82
N ASN A 204 -13.67 -10.00 10.37
CA ASN A 204 -14.11 -11.10 11.21
C ASN A 204 -12.99 -12.11 11.53
N THR A 205 -13.29 -13.04 12.44
CA THR A 205 -12.37 -14.09 12.91
C THR A 205 -11.70 -14.86 11.77
N THR A 206 -10.43 -15.24 11.95
CA THR A 206 -9.74 -16.18 11.05
C THR A 206 -9.08 -17.32 11.85
N ASP A 207 -9.45 -18.56 11.50
CA ASP A 207 -8.87 -19.78 12.09
C ASP A 207 -8.50 -20.79 11.00
N MET A 208 -7.30 -21.37 11.11
CA MET A 208 -6.89 -22.50 10.26
C MET A 208 -5.67 -23.24 10.81
N SER A 209 -5.43 -24.45 10.30
CA SER A 209 -4.19 -25.19 10.59
C SER A 209 -2.95 -24.52 9.99
N ARG A 210 -1.78 -24.71 10.60
CA ARG A 210 -0.49 -24.26 10.04
C ARG A 210 -0.25 -24.84 8.64
N GLN A 211 -0.64 -26.09 8.41
CA GLN A 211 -0.53 -26.76 7.11
C GLN A 211 -1.30 -26.00 6.03
N ARG A 212 -2.54 -25.59 6.32
CA ARG A 212 -3.32 -24.74 5.41
C ARG A 212 -2.64 -23.39 5.19
N MET A 213 -2.17 -22.73 6.26
CA MET A 213 -1.45 -21.45 6.12
C MET A 213 -0.29 -21.57 5.12
N TYR A 214 0.63 -22.51 5.32
CA TYR A 214 1.83 -22.63 4.48
C TYR A 214 1.55 -23.03 3.04
N ASN A 215 0.59 -23.93 2.80
CA ASN A 215 0.33 -24.44 1.45
C ASN A 215 -0.61 -23.55 0.65
N GLU A 216 -1.56 -22.89 1.32
CA GLU A 216 -2.74 -22.32 0.66
C GLU A 216 -2.87 -20.80 0.80
N TYR A 217 -2.22 -20.15 1.77
CA TYR A 217 -2.41 -18.71 2.03
C TYR A 217 -1.10 -17.91 2.11
N LEU A 218 -0.06 -18.46 2.72
CA LEU A 218 1.23 -17.80 2.91
C LEU A 218 2.08 -17.59 1.64
N PRO A 219 1.98 -18.38 0.55
CA PRO A 219 2.90 -18.27 -0.58
C PRO A 219 2.99 -16.87 -1.23
N PRO A 220 1.88 -16.13 -1.48
CA PRO A 220 1.97 -14.78 -2.06
C PRO A 220 2.70 -13.77 -1.18
N TYR A 221 2.52 -13.85 0.15
CA TYR A 221 3.26 -12.99 1.08
C TYR A 221 4.76 -13.28 1.04
N LYS A 222 5.13 -14.56 1.09
CA LYS A 222 6.55 -14.97 0.97
C LYS A 222 7.13 -14.54 -0.37
N ALA A 223 6.37 -14.62 -1.46
CA ALA A 223 6.80 -14.18 -2.78
C ALA A 223 7.14 -12.68 -2.83
N ALA A 224 6.36 -11.82 -2.18
CA ALA A 224 6.67 -10.39 -2.07
C ALA A 224 7.92 -10.13 -1.21
N VAL A 225 8.11 -10.87 -0.11
CA VAL A 225 9.34 -10.80 0.71
C VAL A 225 10.57 -11.24 -0.09
N ASP A 226 10.45 -12.35 -0.81
CA ASP A 226 11.51 -12.87 -1.69
C ASP A 226 11.80 -11.92 -2.86
N ALA A 227 10.79 -11.18 -3.38
CA ALA A 227 10.99 -10.11 -4.36
C ALA A 227 11.72 -8.89 -3.78
N GLY A 228 11.69 -8.73 -2.45
CA GLY A 228 12.37 -7.66 -1.73
C GLY A 228 11.50 -6.46 -1.44
N VAL A 229 10.20 -6.68 -1.18
CA VAL A 229 9.29 -5.63 -0.71
C VAL A 229 9.91 -4.86 0.49
N GLY A 230 9.81 -3.53 0.46
CA GLY A 230 10.45 -2.67 1.46
C GLY A 230 9.70 -2.57 2.79
N SER A 231 8.40 -2.91 2.79
CA SER A 231 7.55 -2.86 3.97
C SER A 231 6.43 -3.91 3.95
N VAL A 232 5.87 -4.18 5.13
CA VAL A 232 4.71 -5.06 5.32
C VAL A 232 3.68 -4.34 6.18
N MET A 233 2.39 -4.50 5.88
CA MET A 233 1.28 -4.02 6.69
C MET A 233 0.66 -5.20 7.46
N SER A 234 0.43 -5.06 8.77
CA SER A 234 -0.33 -6.08 9.52
C SER A 234 -1.79 -6.13 9.07
N SER A 235 -2.48 -7.24 9.34
CA SER A 235 -3.92 -7.36 9.11
C SER A 235 -4.74 -7.09 10.38
N PHE A 236 -6.04 -6.86 10.18
CA PHE A 236 -7.00 -6.65 11.28
C PHE A 236 -7.38 -7.94 12.01
N ASN A 237 -7.51 -9.05 11.27
CA ASN A 237 -8.00 -10.30 11.83
C ASN A 237 -7.06 -10.89 12.89
N ASP A 238 -7.63 -11.70 13.77
CA ASP A 238 -6.85 -12.66 14.55
C ASP A 238 -6.41 -13.84 13.70
N VAL A 239 -5.31 -14.48 14.10
CA VAL A 239 -4.86 -15.74 13.52
C VAL A 239 -4.82 -16.76 14.64
N ASN A 240 -5.85 -17.61 14.69
CA ASN A 240 -6.08 -18.62 15.72
C ASN A 240 -6.11 -17.98 17.13
N GLY A 241 -6.88 -16.91 17.31
CA GLY A 241 -7.13 -16.23 18.57
C GLY A 241 -6.14 -15.13 18.96
N ILE A 242 -5.14 -14.83 18.12
CA ILE A 242 -4.19 -13.72 18.37
C ILE A 242 -4.22 -12.73 17.18
N PRO A 243 -4.71 -11.49 17.37
CA PRO A 243 -4.65 -10.41 16.37
C PRO A 243 -3.29 -10.30 15.70
N ALA A 244 -3.25 -10.19 14.37
CA ALA A 244 -2.00 -10.22 13.62
C ALA A 244 -1.00 -9.14 14.10
N THR A 245 -1.48 -7.95 14.42
CA THR A 245 -0.69 -6.84 14.98
C THR A 245 0.01 -7.17 16.31
N ALA A 246 -0.55 -8.09 17.12
CA ALA A 246 0.04 -8.56 18.38
C ALA A 246 0.71 -9.95 18.24
N ASN A 247 0.74 -10.53 17.04
CA ASN A 247 1.16 -11.91 16.84
C ASN A 247 2.67 -12.01 16.55
N LYS A 248 3.44 -12.25 17.61
CA LYS A 248 4.91 -12.40 17.51
C LYS A 248 5.35 -13.54 16.59
N TRP A 249 4.59 -14.64 16.54
CA TRP A 249 4.90 -15.73 15.64
C TRP A 249 4.83 -15.28 14.18
N LEU A 250 3.81 -14.49 13.80
CA LEU A 250 3.71 -13.91 12.45
C LEU A 250 4.83 -12.90 12.20
N MET A 251 4.87 -11.83 13.01
CA MET A 251 5.64 -10.63 12.73
C MET A 251 7.15 -10.78 12.95
N THR A 252 7.56 -11.76 13.78
CA THR A 252 8.97 -12.01 14.09
C THR A 252 9.40 -13.41 13.68
N ASP A 253 8.76 -14.47 14.17
CA ASP A 253 9.29 -15.82 13.97
C ASP A 253 9.14 -16.30 12.52
N LEU A 254 8.01 -16.01 11.87
CA LEU A 254 7.79 -16.31 10.47
C LEU A 254 8.44 -15.26 9.57
N LEU A 255 7.98 -14.00 9.65
CA LEU A 255 8.37 -12.96 8.71
C LEU A 255 9.88 -12.67 8.72
N ARG A 256 10.48 -12.57 9.91
CA ARG A 256 11.89 -12.16 10.03
C ARG A 256 12.83 -13.34 10.14
N LYS A 257 12.59 -14.28 11.07
CA LYS A 257 13.53 -15.39 11.31
C LYS A 257 13.49 -16.45 10.22
N GLN A 258 12.30 -16.84 9.75
CA GLN A 258 12.18 -17.87 8.71
C GLN A 258 12.31 -17.30 7.30
N TRP A 259 11.70 -16.14 7.01
CA TRP A 259 11.73 -15.57 5.65
C TRP A 259 12.83 -14.53 5.43
N GLY A 260 13.51 -14.07 6.49
CA GLY A 260 14.61 -13.13 6.35
C GLY A 260 14.18 -11.72 5.94
N PHE A 261 12.95 -11.28 6.27
CA PHE A 261 12.48 -9.94 5.94
C PHE A 261 13.32 -8.85 6.64
N LEU A 262 13.84 -7.91 5.84
CA LEU A 262 14.75 -6.85 6.27
C LEU A 262 14.12 -5.45 6.30
N GLY A 263 12.88 -5.30 5.83
CA GLY A 263 12.15 -4.04 5.87
C GLY A 263 11.52 -3.77 7.24
N PHE A 264 10.59 -2.80 7.25
CA PHE A 264 9.79 -2.48 8.43
C PHE A 264 8.34 -2.96 8.31
N VAL A 265 7.67 -3.13 9.45
CA VAL A 265 6.25 -3.48 9.54
C VAL A 265 5.47 -2.28 10.03
N ALA A 266 4.53 -1.81 9.22
CA ALA A 266 3.53 -0.85 9.65
C ALA A 266 2.23 -1.57 10.04
N THR A 267 1.43 -0.94 10.88
CA THR A 267 0.08 -1.43 11.16
C THR A 267 -0.86 -1.06 10.01
N ASP A 268 -1.98 -1.76 9.88
CA ASP A 268 -3.13 -1.18 9.21
C ASP A 268 -3.72 -0.03 10.06
N TYR A 269 -4.71 0.68 9.51
CA TYR A 269 -5.32 1.86 10.09
C TYR A 269 -5.80 1.60 11.52
N THR A 270 -5.23 2.28 12.52
CA THR A 270 -5.59 2.12 13.95
C THR A 270 -5.54 0.69 14.50
N ALA A 271 -4.83 -0.24 13.85
CA ALA A 271 -4.88 -1.65 14.21
C ALA A 271 -4.25 -1.96 15.58
N ILE A 272 -3.48 -1.04 16.19
CA ILE A 272 -3.05 -1.18 17.59
C ILE A 272 -4.20 -0.82 18.54
N ASN A 273 -4.93 0.27 18.27
CA ASN A 273 -6.11 0.65 19.07
C ASN A 273 -7.16 -0.46 19.05
N GLU A 274 -7.36 -1.08 17.89
CA GLU A 274 -8.36 -2.15 17.72
C GLU A 274 -8.02 -3.43 18.52
N LEU A 275 -6.78 -3.59 18.99
CA LEU A 275 -6.43 -4.67 19.91
C LEU A 275 -7.22 -4.59 21.23
N GLU A 276 -7.64 -3.39 21.66
CA GLU A 276 -8.52 -3.24 22.81
C GLU A 276 -9.88 -3.91 22.56
N ALA A 277 -10.46 -3.69 21.37
CA ALA A 277 -11.72 -4.30 20.96
C ALA A 277 -11.61 -5.82 20.77
N HIS A 278 -10.43 -6.32 20.41
CA HIS A 278 -10.10 -7.75 20.46
C HIS A 278 -9.90 -8.30 21.89
N GLY A 279 -9.88 -7.45 22.91
CA GLY A 279 -9.82 -7.84 24.32
C GLY A 279 -8.40 -8.00 24.88
N LEU A 280 -7.39 -7.36 24.28
CA LEU A 280 -5.98 -7.55 24.67
C LEU A 280 -5.47 -6.61 25.78
N GLY A 281 -6.28 -5.65 26.22
CA GLY A 281 -5.96 -4.73 27.32
C GLY A 281 -6.14 -3.26 26.92
N ASP A 282 -5.59 -2.36 27.75
CA ASP A 282 -5.59 -0.92 27.51
C ASP A 282 -4.48 -0.49 26.53
N ASP A 283 -4.51 0.77 26.09
CA ASP A 283 -3.50 1.45 25.26
C ASP A 283 -2.04 1.09 25.62
N LYS A 284 -1.70 1.09 26.92
CA LYS A 284 -0.34 0.78 27.36
C LYS A 284 -0.01 -0.69 27.11
N LYS A 285 -0.96 -1.60 27.37
CA LYS A 285 -0.77 -3.03 27.13
C LYS A 285 -0.72 -3.36 25.64
N VAL A 286 -1.57 -2.76 24.82
CA VAL A 286 -1.59 -3.03 23.38
C VAL A 286 -0.35 -2.45 22.69
N SER A 287 0.18 -1.30 23.17
CA SER A 287 1.48 -0.75 22.79
C SER A 287 2.62 -1.74 23.04
N GLU A 288 2.67 -2.33 24.24
CA GLU A 288 3.65 -3.36 24.61
C GLU A 288 3.58 -4.56 23.65
N LEU A 289 2.38 -5.09 23.44
CA LEU A 289 2.16 -6.31 22.65
C LEU A 289 2.56 -6.10 21.19
N ALA A 290 2.15 -4.99 20.58
CA ALA A 290 2.45 -4.68 19.18
C ALA A 290 3.97 -4.53 18.95
N LEU A 291 4.68 -3.74 19.77
CA LEU A 291 6.12 -3.56 19.59
C LEU A 291 6.88 -4.87 19.85
N ASN A 292 6.53 -5.62 20.90
CA ASN A 292 7.17 -6.90 21.23
C ASN A 292 6.87 -8.01 20.18
N ALA A 293 5.77 -7.88 19.43
CA ALA A 293 5.47 -8.76 18.30
C ALA A 293 6.38 -8.49 17.09
N GLY A 294 6.81 -7.24 16.90
CA GLY A 294 7.70 -6.82 15.81
C GLY A 294 7.12 -5.77 14.86
N ILE A 295 6.07 -5.07 15.28
CA ILE A 295 5.55 -3.86 14.62
C ILE A 295 6.57 -2.73 14.79
N ASP A 296 6.85 -2.00 13.71
CA ASP A 296 7.81 -0.91 13.71
C ASP A 296 7.15 0.48 13.56
N MET A 297 5.94 0.56 12.98
CA MET A 297 5.28 1.83 12.72
C MET A 297 3.77 1.76 13.00
N ASP A 298 3.27 2.68 13.80
CA ASP A 298 1.89 2.81 14.26
C ASP A 298 1.12 3.77 13.35
N MET A 299 0.16 3.24 12.59
CA MET A 299 -0.67 3.99 11.68
C MET A 299 -1.85 4.63 12.42
N VAL A 300 -1.83 5.97 12.47
CA VAL A 300 -2.89 6.88 12.89
C VAL A 300 -3.16 6.90 14.40
N GLY A 301 -3.06 5.76 15.08
CA GLY A 301 -3.48 5.57 16.46
C GLY A 301 -2.71 6.34 17.52
N GLU A 302 -1.44 6.67 17.26
CA GLU A 302 -0.50 7.30 18.20
C GLU A 302 -0.34 6.54 19.54
N ILE A 303 -0.70 5.26 19.59
CA ILE A 303 -0.51 4.38 20.73
C ILE A 303 0.97 4.26 21.09
N PHE A 304 1.85 4.14 20.09
CA PHE A 304 3.28 4.10 20.30
C PHE A 304 3.81 5.43 20.86
N LEU A 305 3.40 6.55 20.25
CA LEU A 305 3.83 7.88 20.66
C LEU A 305 3.50 8.18 22.12
N ASN A 306 2.30 7.76 22.57
CA ASN A 306 1.77 8.10 23.89
C ASN A 306 2.19 7.14 25.02
N ASN A 307 2.64 5.93 24.68
CA ASN A 307 2.85 4.88 25.69
C ASN A 307 4.27 4.30 25.73
N LEU A 308 5.01 4.21 24.62
CA LEU A 308 6.28 3.46 24.60
C LEU A 308 7.32 3.97 25.61
N ALA A 309 7.38 5.28 25.87
CA ALA A 309 8.28 5.82 26.90
C ALA A 309 7.96 5.27 28.31
N LYS A 310 6.67 5.07 28.62
CA LYS A 310 6.23 4.44 29.88
C LYS A 310 6.58 2.96 29.88
N ASN A 311 6.30 2.25 28.79
CA ASN A 311 6.61 0.82 28.67
C ASN A 311 8.12 0.55 28.85
N VAL A 312 8.98 1.40 28.30
CA VAL A 312 10.44 1.31 28.49
C VAL A 312 10.83 1.57 29.93
N LYS A 313 10.29 2.62 30.55
CA LYS A 313 10.57 2.96 31.95
C LYS A 313 10.15 1.85 32.91
N GLU A 314 9.03 1.17 32.62
CA GLU A 314 8.50 0.04 33.41
C GLU A 314 9.16 -1.31 33.05
N GLY A 315 9.96 -1.37 31.98
CA GLY A 315 10.67 -2.58 31.56
C GLY A 315 9.82 -3.61 30.82
N THR A 316 8.57 -3.28 30.45
CA THR A 316 7.70 -4.16 29.64
C THR A 316 8.08 -4.16 28.16
N VAL A 317 8.78 -3.12 27.72
CA VAL A 317 9.46 -3.00 26.43
C VAL A 317 10.93 -2.70 26.67
N LYS A 318 11.84 -3.28 25.89
CA LYS A 318 13.26 -2.94 25.95
C LYS A 318 13.57 -1.73 25.06
N GLN A 319 14.45 -0.85 25.51
CA GLN A 319 14.97 0.25 24.67
C GLN A 319 15.57 -0.26 23.35
N ALA A 320 16.21 -1.43 23.38
CA ALA A 320 16.77 -2.06 22.18
C ALA A 320 15.71 -2.41 21.12
N ASP A 321 14.48 -2.73 21.54
CA ASP A 321 13.39 -3.05 20.60
C ASP A 321 12.86 -1.77 19.93
N VAL A 322 12.74 -0.67 20.69
CA VAL A 322 12.44 0.67 20.14
C VAL A 322 13.54 1.14 19.18
N ASP A 323 14.81 0.97 19.55
CA ASP A 323 15.95 1.32 18.71
C ASP A 323 15.94 0.51 17.41
N GLN A 324 15.62 -0.78 17.48
CA GLN A 324 15.56 -1.63 16.30
C GLN A 324 14.40 -1.28 15.36
N ALA A 325 13.23 -0.93 15.90
CA ALA A 325 12.10 -0.43 15.12
C ALA A 325 12.44 0.90 14.43
N CYS A 326 13.00 1.85 15.18
CA CYS A 326 13.45 3.14 14.67
C CYS A 326 14.49 2.97 13.56
N ARG A 327 15.45 2.06 13.74
CA ARG A 327 16.47 1.76 12.72
C ARG A 327 15.85 1.32 11.40
N ARG A 328 14.85 0.44 11.41
CA ARG A 328 14.22 -0.07 10.18
C ARG A 328 13.50 1.04 9.41
N VAL A 329 12.81 1.95 10.11
CA VAL A 329 12.18 3.12 9.49
C VAL A 329 13.24 4.05 8.88
N LEU A 330 14.34 4.32 9.60
CA LEU A 330 15.42 5.15 9.09
C LEU A 330 16.13 4.50 7.89
N GLU A 331 16.33 3.17 7.90
CA GLU A 331 16.89 2.43 6.76
C GLU A 331 15.96 2.48 5.55
N ALA A 332 14.64 2.42 5.73
CA ALA A 332 13.69 2.63 4.64
C ALA A 332 13.83 4.02 4.02
N LYS A 333 13.93 5.08 4.84
CA LYS A 333 14.19 6.45 4.38
C LYS A 333 15.49 6.57 3.61
N TYR A 334 16.55 5.89 4.06
CA TYR A 334 17.84 5.87 3.37
C TYR A 334 17.75 5.18 2.01
N ARG A 335 17.09 4.02 1.93
CA ARG A 335 16.91 3.28 0.67
C ARG A 335 16.05 4.04 -0.35
N LEU A 336 15.14 4.88 0.12
CA LEU A 336 14.37 5.81 -0.71
C LEU A 336 15.19 7.02 -1.20
N GLY A 337 16.42 7.21 -0.72
CA GLY A 337 17.24 8.36 -1.07
C GLY A 337 16.85 9.66 -0.37
N LEU A 338 15.98 9.61 0.65
CA LEU A 338 15.40 10.81 1.28
C LEU A 338 16.43 11.62 2.08
N PHE A 339 17.50 11.00 2.55
CA PHE A 339 18.58 11.73 3.22
C PHE A 339 19.52 12.46 2.24
N GLN A 340 19.51 12.06 0.96
CA GLN A 340 20.30 12.68 -0.10
C GLN A 340 19.51 13.81 -0.78
N ASP A 341 18.26 13.55 -1.15
CA ASP A 341 17.32 14.55 -1.63
C ASP A 341 15.96 14.29 -0.95
N PRO A 342 15.60 15.05 0.10
CA PRO A 342 14.34 14.84 0.80
C PRO A 342 13.13 15.12 -0.10
N TYR A 343 13.28 15.93 -1.15
CA TYR A 343 12.19 16.25 -2.07
C TYR A 343 12.14 15.33 -3.29
N ARG A 344 13.15 14.49 -3.54
CA ARG A 344 13.24 13.53 -4.65
C ARG A 344 12.79 14.09 -6.01
N GLY A 345 13.21 15.30 -6.34
CA GLY A 345 12.82 15.98 -7.59
C GLY A 345 11.31 16.27 -7.76
N VAL A 346 10.51 16.20 -6.70
CA VAL A 346 9.08 16.53 -6.71
C VAL A 346 8.88 18.01 -7.06
N SER A 347 8.11 18.26 -8.11
CA SER A 347 7.77 19.59 -8.60
C SER A 347 6.47 19.56 -9.41
N GLU A 348 5.78 20.70 -9.48
CA GLU A 348 4.57 20.84 -10.30
C GLU A 348 4.84 20.60 -11.80
N ALA A 349 6.02 21.02 -12.28
CA ALA A 349 6.44 20.78 -13.66
C ALA A 349 6.55 19.29 -13.97
N ARG A 350 7.20 18.51 -13.09
CA ARG A 350 7.31 17.05 -13.23
C ARG A 350 5.94 16.38 -13.17
N ALA A 351 5.10 16.75 -12.19
CA ALA A 351 3.77 16.18 -12.06
C ALA A 351 2.93 16.44 -13.33
N LYS A 352 2.93 17.66 -13.86
CA LYS A 352 2.23 18.01 -15.10
C LYS A 352 2.73 17.21 -16.32
N GLN A 353 4.02 16.85 -16.36
CA GLN A 353 4.59 16.07 -17.44
C GLN A 353 4.23 14.58 -17.34
N VAL A 354 4.25 14.01 -16.14
CA VAL A 354 4.16 12.56 -15.92
C VAL A 354 2.72 12.08 -15.76
N LEU A 355 1.89 12.82 -15.00
CA LEU A 355 0.54 12.40 -14.67
C LEU A 355 -0.33 12.31 -15.92
N MET A 356 -1.01 11.17 -16.12
CA MET A 356 -1.92 10.92 -17.23
C MET A 356 -1.30 11.14 -18.62
N GLN A 357 0.03 11.00 -18.75
CA GLN A 357 0.65 11.18 -20.06
C GLN A 357 0.08 10.17 -21.08
N PRO A 358 -0.02 10.52 -22.38
CA PRO A 358 -0.75 9.70 -23.36
C PRO A 358 -0.30 8.24 -23.42
N ALA A 359 0.98 7.97 -23.22
CA ALA A 359 1.54 6.61 -23.19
C ALA A 359 1.00 5.76 -22.02
N PHE A 360 0.73 6.38 -20.87
CA PHE A 360 0.17 5.71 -19.69
C PHE A 360 -1.30 5.38 -19.90
N VAL A 361 -2.10 6.36 -20.36
CA VAL A 361 -3.52 6.15 -20.67
C VAL A 361 -3.69 5.07 -21.75
N GLN A 362 -2.83 5.08 -22.77
CA GLN A 362 -2.86 4.04 -23.81
C GLN A 362 -2.48 2.66 -23.27
N ALA A 363 -1.50 2.57 -22.37
CA ALA A 363 -1.13 1.31 -21.72
C ALA A 363 -2.25 0.78 -20.83
N ALA A 364 -2.88 1.63 -20.01
CA ALA A 364 -4.02 1.25 -19.18
C ALA A 364 -5.20 0.75 -20.03
N ARG A 365 -5.50 1.42 -21.15
CA ARG A 365 -6.52 0.98 -22.11
C ARG A 365 -6.20 -0.40 -22.71
N ASP A 366 -4.94 -0.66 -23.02
CA ASP A 366 -4.50 -1.94 -23.57
C ASP A 366 -4.57 -3.07 -22.52
N ILE A 367 -4.09 -2.82 -21.30
CA ILE A 367 -4.16 -3.76 -20.18
C ILE A 367 -5.63 -4.05 -19.84
N ALA A 368 -6.49 -3.03 -19.82
CA ALA A 368 -7.92 -3.21 -19.60
C ALA A 368 -8.57 -4.15 -20.63
N ARG A 369 -8.20 -4.07 -21.91
CA ARG A 369 -8.69 -5.03 -22.93
C ARG A 369 -8.25 -6.46 -22.65
N ARG A 370 -7.00 -6.65 -22.21
CA ARG A 370 -6.44 -7.96 -21.86
C ARG A 370 -7.05 -8.56 -20.58
N SER A 371 -7.63 -7.73 -19.72
CA SER A 371 -8.26 -8.18 -18.46
C SER A 371 -9.68 -8.73 -18.61
N LEU A 372 -10.33 -8.53 -19.76
CA LEU A 372 -11.72 -8.93 -19.97
C LEU A 372 -11.83 -10.45 -20.15
N VAL A 373 -12.68 -11.08 -19.34
CA VAL A 373 -12.98 -12.52 -19.44
C VAL A 373 -14.27 -12.71 -20.23
N LEU A 374 -14.17 -13.31 -21.43
CA LEU A 374 -15.34 -13.67 -22.24
C LEU A 374 -16.00 -14.94 -21.70
N LEU A 375 -16.98 -14.78 -20.82
CA LEU A 375 -17.67 -15.91 -20.17
C LEU A 375 -18.53 -16.74 -21.13
N LYS A 376 -19.09 -16.11 -22.18
CA LYS A 376 -20.00 -16.76 -23.14
C LYS A 376 -20.07 -15.98 -24.46
N ASN A 377 -20.15 -16.67 -25.59
CA ASN A 377 -20.34 -16.06 -26.92
C ASN A 377 -21.11 -16.98 -27.88
N ASP A 378 -22.42 -17.13 -27.68
CA ASP A 378 -23.27 -17.92 -28.56
C ASP A 378 -23.52 -17.21 -29.89
N ASN A 379 -23.69 -17.99 -30.97
CA ASN A 379 -24.10 -17.53 -32.30
C ASN A 379 -23.20 -16.42 -32.88
N GLN A 380 -21.93 -16.35 -32.46
CA GLN A 380 -20.98 -15.29 -32.88
C GLN A 380 -21.55 -13.88 -32.64
N THR A 381 -22.21 -13.69 -31.50
CA THR A 381 -22.78 -12.38 -31.14
C THR A 381 -21.69 -11.31 -31.02
N LEU A 382 -20.52 -11.65 -30.45
CA LEU A 382 -19.34 -10.81 -30.44
C LEU A 382 -18.28 -11.33 -31.44
N PRO A 383 -17.51 -10.42 -32.09
CA PRO A 383 -17.56 -8.96 -31.97
C PRO A 383 -18.74 -8.32 -32.72
N LEU A 384 -19.23 -7.18 -32.21
CA LEU A 384 -20.28 -6.41 -32.88
C LEU A 384 -19.78 -5.84 -34.21
N LYS A 385 -20.67 -5.79 -35.22
CA LYS A 385 -20.38 -5.14 -36.51
C LYS A 385 -20.45 -3.62 -36.36
N ASN A 386 -19.52 -2.89 -36.96
CA ASN A 386 -19.45 -1.41 -36.96
C ASN A 386 -20.54 -0.72 -37.80
N THR A 387 -21.61 -1.43 -38.16
CA THR A 387 -22.77 -0.92 -38.90
C THR A 387 -24.09 -1.17 -38.15
N ALA A 388 -24.02 -1.73 -36.94
CA ALA A 388 -25.21 -2.03 -36.14
C ALA A 388 -25.80 -0.77 -35.50
N ASN A 389 -27.12 -0.77 -35.30
CA ASN A 389 -27.76 0.11 -34.32
C ASN A 389 -27.56 -0.53 -32.94
N ILE A 390 -26.94 0.20 -32.02
CA ILE A 390 -26.55 -0.31 -30.70
C ILE A 390 -27.40 0.37 -29.63
N ALA A 391 -28.20 -0.41 -28.91
CA ALA A 391 -28.82 0.04 -27.67
C ALA A 391 -27.90 -0.29 -26.48
N VAL A 392 -27.58 0.70 -25.67
CA VAL A 392 -26.85 0.55 -24.41
C VAL A 392 -27.86 0.75 -23.29
N ILE A 393 -28.08 -0.25 -22.44
CA ILE A 393 -29.15 -0.24 -21.43
C ILE A 393 -28.59 -0.67 -20.09
N GLY A 394 -28.98 0.03 -19.02
CA GLY A 394 -28.70 -0.37 -17.64
C GLY A 394 -27.95 0.67 -16.82
N PRO A 395 -27.92 0.50 -15.48
CA PRO A 395 -27.49 1.54 -14.55
C PRO A 395 -26.01 1.91 -14.65
N LEU A 396 -25.16 1.04 -15.22
CA LEU A 396 -23.72 1.28 -15.43
C LEU A 396 -23.38 1.82 -16.83
N ALA A 397 -24.36 2.00 -17.71
CA ALA A 397 -24.14 2.39 -19.10
C ALA A 397 -23.44 3.75 -19.24
N ASP A 398 -23.86 4.75 -18.44
CA ASP A 398 -23.30 6.11 -18.47
C ASP A 398 -22.77 6.56 -17.09
N ARG A 399 -21.86 5.76 -16.53
CA ARG A 399 -21.33 5.94 -15.18
C ARG A 399 -19.80 6.08 -15.15
N PRO A 400 -19.24 7.26 -15.45
CA PRO A 400 -17.79 7.47 -15.45
C PRO A 400 -17.08 7.11 -14.13
N LEU A 401 -17.64 7.53 -12.99
CA LEU A 401 -17.04 7.24 -11.68
C LEU A 401 -16.94 5.74 -11.39
N ASP A 402 -17.95 4.95 -11.78
CA ASP A 402 -17.95 3.51 -11.54
C ASP A 402 -16.94 2.77 -12.43
N MET A 403 -16.46 3.38 -13.54
CA MET A 403 -15.47 2.76 -14.43
C MET A 403 -14.08 2.67 -13.81
N ILE A 404 -13.78 3.49 -12.81
CA ILE A 404 -12.49 3.47 -12.12
C ILE A 404 -12.47 2.55 -10.89
N GLY A 405 -13.58 1.87 -10.58
CA GLY A 405 -13.65 0.84 -9.53
C GLY A 405 -13.45 1.34 -8.11
N ASN A 406 -13.44 0.41 -7.14
CA ASN A 406 -13.06 0.69 -5.77
C ASN A 406 -11.54 0.93 -5.66
N TRP A 407 -11.09 1.56 -4.57
CA TRP A 407 -9.67 1.84 -4.32
C TRP A 407 -8.96 2.65 -5.42
N SER A 408 -9.69 3.51 -6.12
CA SER A 408 -9.18 4.41 -7.15
C SER A 408 -8.58 5.71 -6.57
N GLY A 409 -7.89 5.64 -5.42
CA GLY A 409 -7.51 6.74 -4.53
C GLY A 409 -7.45 8.15 -5.14
N ALA A 410 -6.43 8.43 -5.98
CA ALA A 410 -6.24 9.75 -6.61
C ALA A 410 -6.86 9.88 -8.03
N GLY A 411 -7.56 8.84 -8.48
CA GLY A 411 -8.30 8.82 -9.74
C GLY A 411 -9.46 9.81 -9.75
N ASP A 412 -9.74 10.38 -10.92
CA ASP A 412 -10.80 11.37 -11.10
C ASP A 412 -11.89 10.82 -12.04
N GLY A 413 -13.04 10.49 -11.46
CA GLY A 413 -14.19 9.98 -12.21
C GLY A 413 -14.70 10.93 -13.31
N LYS A 414 -14.37 12.23 -13.26
CA LYS A 414 -14.72 13.19 -14.33
C LYS A 414 -13.87 13.00 -15.59
N GLN A 415 -12.70 12.38 -15.46
CA GLN A 415 -11.79 12.09 -16.58
C GLN A 415 -12.01 10.67 -17.15
N ALA A 416 -12.81 9.86 -16.47
CA ALA A 416 -13.13 8.50 -16.91
C ALA A 416 -14.12 8.49 -18.07
N ILE A 417 -14.04 7.46 -18.92
CA ILE A 417 -14.92 7.29 -20.09
C ILE A 417 -15.96 6.23 -19.74
N SER A 418 -17.25 6.60 -19.72
CA SER A 418 -18.35 5.65 -19.54
C SER A 418 -18.47 4.68 -20.72
N ILE A 419 -19.16 3.54 -20.52
CA ILE A 419 -19.42 2.56 -21.59
C ILE A 419 -20.13 3.24 -22.78
N LEU A 420 -21.17 4.02 -22.52
CA LEU A 420 -21.92 4.76 -23.53
C LEU A 420 -21.01 5.71 -24.32
N GLN A 421 -20.18 6.50 -23.63
CA GLN A 421 -19.26 7.42 -24.28
C GLN A 421 -18.20 6.67 -25.10
N GLY A 422 -17.67 5.56 -24.58
CA GLY A 422 -16.69 4.71 -25.28
C GLY A 422 -17.23 4.15 -26.59
N ILE A 423 -18.47 3.63 -26.58
CA ILE A 423 -19.13 3.11 -27.79
C ILE A 423 -19.34 4.23 -28.82
N LYS A 424 -19.84 5.40 -28.39
CA LYS A 424 -20.01 6.57 -29.26
C LYS A 424 -18.69 7.02 -29.89
N ASN A 425 -17.60 7.04 -29.10
CA ASN A 425 -16.27 7.45 -29.57
C ASN A 425 -15.72 6.51 -30.65
N VAL A 426 -15.95 5.19 -30.53
CA VAL A 426 -15.45 4.20 -31.49
C VAL A 426 -16.32 4.14 -32.75
N GLY A 427 -17.64 4.19 -32.59
CA GLY A 427 -18.57 4.06 -33.71
C GLY A 427 -18.77 5.32 -34.54
N GLY A 428 -18.54 6.50 -33.95
CA GLY A 428 -18.70 7.79 -34.62
C GLY A 428 -20.07 7.95 -35.29
N ALA A 429 -20.09 8.55 -36.48
CA ALA A 429 -21.33 8.76 -37.24
C ALA A 429 -21.85 7.50 -37.97
N THR A 430 -21.11 6.38 -37.92
CA THR A 430 -21.42 5.17 -38.70
C THR A 430 -22.41 4.21 -38.02
N ILE A 431 -22.65 4.41 -36.73
CA ILE A 431 -23.62 3.63 -35.94
C ILE A 431 -24.62 4.57 -35.26
N ARG A 432 -25.85 4.11 -35.10
CA ARG A 432 -26.81 4.77 -34.22
C ARG A 432 -26.70 4.16 -32.83
N VAL A 433 -26.36 4.98 -31.83
CA VAL A 433 -26.34 4.56 -30.43
C VAL A 433 -27.55 5.13 -29.71
N THR A 434 -28.38 4.28 -29.13
CA THR A 434 -29.51 4.67 -28.27
C THR A 434 -29.23 4.26 -26.82
N TYR A 435 -29.68 5.06 -25.87
CA TYR A 435 -29.51 4.83 -24.43
C TYR A 435 -30.89 4.77 -23.77
N ALA A 436 -31.09 3.81 -22.87
CA ALA A 436 -32.30 3.65 -22.08
C ALA A 436 -32.00 3.16 -20.65
#